data_AF-A0A0B1U039-F1
#
_entry.id   AF-A0A0B1U039-F1
#
_cell.length_a   1.000
_cell.length_b   1.000
_cell.length_c   1.000
_cell.angle_alpha   90.00
_cell.angle_beta   90.00
_cell.angle_gamma   90.00
#
_symmetry.space_group_name_H-M   'P 1'
#
loop_
_entity.id
_entity.type
_entity.pdbx_description
1 polymer ?
#
loop_
_entity_poly.entity_id
_entity_poly.type
_entity_poly.pdbx_seq_one_letter_code
_entity_poly.pdbx_strand_id
1 'polypeptide(L)' 'MADATTIMLGGVECDYDPQTKIALIYCANCSERNEVEVWINEAGVVEYAGFVCEKCGFFNPPEG' A
#
# COMPACT_ATOMS: atom_id res chain seq x y z
N MET A 1 -11.86 -16.40 -6.68
CA MET A 1 -11.21 -15.41 -7.56
C MET A 1 -11.17 -14.15 -6.71
N ALA A 2 -9.99 -13.76 -6.23
CA ALA A 2 -9.90 -12.51 -5.47
C ALA A 2 -10.08 -11.38 -6.49
N ASP A 3 -11.11 -10.58 -6.33
CA ASP A 3 -11.35 -9.37 -7.11
C ASP A 3 -10.15 -8.43 -6.91
N ALA A 4 -9.17 -8.53 -7.82
CA ALA A 4 -7.99 -7.67 -7.83
C ALA A 4 -8.46 -6.23 -7.99
N THR A 5 -8.51 -5.52 -6.87
CA THR A 5 -8.88 -4.11 -6.82
C THR A 5 -7.59 -3.33 -6.87
N THR A 6 -7.52 -2.26 -7.65
CA THR A 6 -6.36 -1.37 -7.65
C THR A 6 -6.70 -0.10 -6.89
N ILE A 7 -5.75 0.37 -6.10
CA ILE A 7 -5.84 1.66 -5.41
C ILE A 7 -4.73 2.58 -5.89
N MET A 8 -4.98 3.88 -5.84
CA MET A 8 -4.00 4.91 -6.17
C MET A 8 -3.37 5.42 -4.88
N LEU A 9 -2.06 5.22 -4.75
CA LEU A 9 -1.25 5.72 -3.64
C LEU A 9 -0.18 6.66 -4.21
N GLY A 10 -0.25 7.96 -3.89
CA GLY A 10 0.74 8.93 -4.38
C GLY A 10 0.84 9.03 -5.91
N GLY A 11 -0.22 8.64 -6.64
CA GLY A 11 -0.23 8.56 -8.10
C GLY A 11 0.34 7.26 -8.69
N VAL A 12 0.66 6.27 -7.85
CA VAL A 12 1.07 4.92 -8.25
C VAL A 12 -0.11 3.96 -8.08
N GLU A 13 -0.34 3.14 -9.10
CA GLU A 13 -1.31 2.04 -9.02
C GLU A 13 -0.72 0.88 -8.21
N CYS A 14 -1.39 0.53 -7.11
CA CYS A 14 -1.03 -0.58 -6.25
C CYS A 14 -2.15 -1.62 -6.24
N ASP A 15 -1.79 -2.90 -6.26
CA ASP A 15 -2.73 -3.99 -6.03
C ASP A 15 -3.28 -3.92 -4.60
N TYR A 16 -4.58 -4.06 -4.44
CA TYR A 16 -5.29 -4.02 -3.18
C TYR A 16 -6.29 -5.16 -3.08
N ASP A 17 -6.27 -5.82 -1.93
CA ASP A 17 -7.24 -6.83 -1.57
C ASP A 17 -8.29 -6.23 -0.62
N PRO A 18 -9.53 -5.99 -1.09
CA PRO A 18 -10.60 -5.42 -0.26
C PRO A 18 -11.08 -6.37 0.84
N GLN A 19 -10.81 -7.68 0.74
CA GLN A 19 -11.22 -8.65 1.75
C GLN A 19 -10.32 -8.57 2.99
N THR A 20 -9.02 -8.42 2.78
CA THR A 20 -8.01 -8.36 3.84
C THR A 20 -7.61 -6.92 4.19
N LYS A 21 -7.99 -5.94 3.35
CA LYS A 21 -7.56 -4.54 3.43
C LYS A 21 -6.05 -4.36 3.30
N ILE A 22 -5.40 -5.23 2.53
CA ILE A 22 -3.96 -5.22 2.30
C ILE A 22 -3.67 -4.70 0.89
N ALA A 23 -2.77 -3.73 0.78
CA ALA A 23 -2.22 -3.26 -0.49
C ALA A 23 -0.77 -3.72 -0.65
N LEU A 24 -0.38 -4.03 -1.89
CA LEU A 24 1.01 -4.29 -2.26
C LEU A 24 1.68 -2.96 -2.62
N ILE A 25 2.37 -2.38 -1.65
CA ILE A 25 3.09 -1.12 -1.83
C ILE A 25 4.54 -1.40 -2.19
N TYR A 26 5.03 -0.71 -3.21
CA TYR A 26 6.43 -0.76 -3.62
C TYR A 26 7.28 0.10 -2.70
N CYS A 27 8.36 -0.46 -2.16
CA CYS A 27 9.32 0.32 -1.39
C CYS A 27 9.96 1.38 -2.28
N ALA A 28 9.95 2.65 -1.83
CA ALA A 28 10.49 3.77 -2.58
C ALA A 28 12.01 3.66 -2.83
N ASN A 29 12.72 2.86 -2.02
CA ASN A 29 14.17 2.70 -2.12
C ASN A 29 14.60 1.51 -3.00
N CYS A 30 13.99 0.33 -2.85
CA CYS A 30 14.42 -0.89 -3.53
C CYS A 30 13.37 -1.52 -4.46
N SER A 31 12.20 -0.89 -4.59
CA SER A 31 11.07 -1.36 -5.40
C SER A 31 10.57 -2.77 -5.04
N GLU A 32 10.83 -3.22 -3.81
CA GLU A 32 10.26 -4.47 -3.30
C GLU A 32 8.78 -4.27 -2.95
N ARG A 33 7.93 -5.26 -3.28
CA ARG A 33 6.51 -5.24 -2.91
C ARG A 33 6.38 -5.67 -1.46
N ASN A 34 5.67 -4.88 -0.65
CA ASN A 34 5.39 -5.19 0.74
C ASN A 34 3.88 -5.18 0.93
N GLU A 35 3.38 -6.10 1.74
CA GLU A 35 1.98 -6.17 2.14
C GLU A 35 1.74 -5.15 3.25
N VAL A 36 0.92 -4.15 2.97
CA VAL A 36 0.67 -3.03 3.88
C VAL A 36 -0.83 -2.90 4.11
N GLU A 37 -1.24 -2.88 5.36
CA GLU A 37 -2.62 -2.60 5.72
C GLU A 37 -2.95 -1.14 5.38
N VAL A 38 -4.03 -0.95 4.64
CA VAL A 38 -4.51 0.37 4.21
C VAL A 38 -5.95 0.58 4.66
N TRP A 39 -6.32 1.84 4.88
CA TRP A 39 -7.66 2.26 5.23
C TRP A 39 -8.19 3.19 4.15
N ILE A 40 -9.37 2.90 3.63
CA ILE A 40 -10.06 3.77 2.68
C ILE A 40 -11.13 4.52 3.46
N ASN A 41 -11.02 5.85 3.52
CA ASN A 41 -12.01 6.69 4.19
C ASN A 41 -13.25 6.94 3.30
N GLU A 42 -14.27 7.60 3.85
CA GLU A 42 -15.55 7.86 3.16
C GLU A 42 -15.40 8.75 1.91
N ALA A 43 -14.29 9.49 1.79
CA ALA A 43 -13.96 10.29 0.61
C ALA A 43 -13.22 9.49 -0.47
N GLY A 44 -12.96 8.19 -0.25
CA GLY A 44 -12.21 7.34 -1.16
C GLY A 44 -10.69 7.57 -1.12
N VAL A 45 -10.19 8.29 -0.12
CA VAL A 45 -8.75 8.48 0.08
C VAL A 45 -8.19 7.27 0.83
N VAL A 46 -7.07 6.77 0.33
CA VAL A 46 -6.35 5.64 0.90
C VAL A 46 -5.31 6.19 1.86
N GLU A 47 -5.35 5.72 3.11
CA GLU A 47 -4.43 6.06 4.18
C GLU A 47 -3.70 4.79 4.65
N TYR A 48 -2.45 4.91 5.07
CA TYR A 48 -1.68 3.81 5.65
C TYR A 48 -0.76 4.33 6.76
N ALA A 49 -0.27 3.46 7.65
CA ALA A 49 0.48 3.88 8.85
C ALA A 49 2.01 4.06 8.61
N GLY A 50 2.46 3.91 7.37
CA GLY A 50 3.88 3.76 7.03
C GLY A 50 4.40 2.36 7.40
N PHE A 51 5.39 1.89 6.67
CA PHE A 51 5.92 0.53 6.84
C PHE A 51 7.42 0.49 6.61
N VAL A 52 8.11 -0.40 7.32
CA VAL A 52 9.52 -0.69 7.06
C VAL A 52 9.59 -1.81 6.04
N CYS A 53 10.35 -1.61 4.96
CA CYS A 53 10.56 -2.64 3.96
C CYS A 53 11.32 -3.82 4.57
N GLU A 54 10.75 -5.03 4.47
CA GLU A 54 11.34 -6.25 5.06
C GLU A 54 12.66 -6.65 4.39
N LYS A 55 12.89 -6.21 3.16
CA LYS A 55 14.08 -6.55 2.38
C LYS A 55 15.26 -5.61 2.60
N CYS A 56 15.03 -4.30 2.57
CA CYS A 56 16.12 -3.31 2.64
C CYS A 56 16.16 -2.54 3.96
N GLY A 57 15.17 -2.69 4.84
CA GLY A 57 15.07 -1.97 6.11
C GLY A 57 14.74 -0.49 5.97
N PHE A 58 14.43 -0.01 4.76
CA PHE A 58 14.02 1.37 4.53
C PHE A 58 12.62 1.62 5.10
N PHE A 59 12.48 2.69 5.88
CA PHE A 59 11.17 3.13 6.37
C PHE A 59 10.45 3.94 5.29
N ASN A 60 9.35 3.41 4.77
CA ASN A 60 8.44 4.11 3.88
C ASN A 60 7.42 4.85 4.77
N PRO A 61 7.52 6.18 4.90
CA PRO A 61 6.59 6.95 5.69
C PRO A 61 5.18 6.88 5.08
N PRO A 62 4.13 7.12 5.87
CA PRO A 62 2.80 7.27 5.31
C PRO A 62 2.76 8.52 4.42
N GLU A 63 2.64 8.32 3.10
CA GLU A 63 2.30 9.40 2.18
C GLU A 63 0.79 9.64 2.27
N GLY A 64 0.41 10.83 2.72
CA GLY A 64 -0.95 11.36 2.69
C GLY A 64 -1.17 12.28 1.50
#